data_AF-A0A4P8SN08-F1
#
_entry.id   AF-A0A4P8SN08-F1
#
_cell.length_a   1.000
_cell.length_b   1.000
_cell.length_c   1.000
_cell.angle_alpha   90.00
_cell.angle_beta   90.00
_cell.angle_gamma   90.00
#
_symmetry.space_group_name_H-M   'P 1'
#
loop_
_entity.id
_entity.type
_entity.pdbx_description
1 polymer ?
#
loop_
_entity_poly.entity_id
_entity_poly.type
_entity_poly.pdbx_seq_one_letter_code
_entity_poly.pdbx_strand_id
1 'polypeptide(L)'
;MNVFPVKHSELLRQPDYFITRDEVRRLIHQVADNLIHIEDKTGEFLLRLDDGRVIDTKGWAGWEWTHGIGLYGIYKYYQQTNDPQALAIIDDWFAARLQEPMPTKNVNTVCPFLTLAFRYEETRNQSWLPYLEAWAEWVMYEMPRTEKGGLQHIVYNNENHQQLWDDTLMMSVLPLAKIGKLLNRPEYVEEAKFQFLTHVQYLMDRQSGLWFHGWTFEGNHNFAQARWARGNSWLTVAIPDFLEMVDLPEHDATRRFLIQVLESQIAALQQYQDASGLWHTLLDDPNSYLEASATAGFAYGIMKAVRKRYVGKQYAEMGLRAAQGVVRHINDQGELTQVSFGTAMGNDLDFYREIPLTSMPYGQAMAILCLSEYLRVYL
;
A
#
# COMPACT_ATOMS: atom_id res chain seq x y z
N MET A 1 -22.47 6.28 -46.55
CA MET A 1 -21.40 5.54 -45.83
C MET A 1 -21.96 4.17 -45.47
N ASN A 2 -21.21 3.10 -45.74
CA ASN A 2 -21.53 1.77 -45.20
C ASN A 2 -21.09 1.73 -43.75
N VAL A 3 -22.04 1.59 -42.82
CA VAL A 3 -21.78 1.48 -41.38
C VAL A 3 -22.06 0.05 -40.96
N PHE A 4 -21.06 -0.63 -40.41
CA PHE A 4 -21.21 -2.00 -39.92
C PHE A 4 -21.70 -1.98 -38.45
N PRO A 5 -22.76 -2.74 -38.10
CA PRO A 5 -23.31 -2.72 -36.74
C PRO A 5 -22.46 -3.57 -35.79
N VAL A 6 -21.64 -2.94 -34.94
CA VAL A 6 -20.77 -3.67 -33.97
C VAL A 6 -21.17 -3.48 -32.50
N LYS A 7 -21.94 -2.42 -32.18
CA LYS A 7 -22.29 -2.05 -30.79
C LYS A 7 -23.06 -3.13 -30.01
N HIS A 8 -23.73 -4.05 -30.71
CA HIS A 8 -24.55 -5.10 -30.10
C HIS A 8 -23.74 -6.31 -29.60
N SER A 9 -22.49 -6.48 -30.06
CA SER A 9 -21.67 -7.66 -29.73
C SER A 9 -20.61 -7.28 -28.71
N GLU A 10 -20.55 -8.01 -27.59
CA GLU A 10 -19.54 -7.80 -26.56
C GLU A 10 -18.10 -8.06 -27.05
N LEU A 11 -17.95 -8.87 -28.09
CA LEU A 11 -16.67 -9.20 -28.70
C LEU A 11 -16.19 -8.14 -29.71
N LEU A 12 -17.13 -7.38 -30.29
CA LEU A 12 -16.83 -6.42 -31.36
C LEU A 12 -16.92 -4.97 -30.89
N ARG A 13 -17.70 -4.67 -29.84
CA ARG A 13 -17.79 -3.33 -29.29
C ARG A 13 -16.44 -2.91 -28.73
N GLN A 14 -16.08 -1.66 -28.97
CA GLN A 14 -14.93 -1.05 -28.32
C GLN A 14 -15.18 -1.04 -26.80
N PRO A 15 -14.16 -1.25 -25.95
CA PRO A 15 -14.31 -1.04 -24.52
C PRO A 15 -14.78 0.38 -24.24
N ASP A 16 -15.67 0.52 -23.26
CA ASP A 16 -16.13 1.83 -22.78
C ASP A 16 -15.28 2.26 -21.59
N TYR A 17 -14.60 3.40 -21.71
CA TYR A 17 -13.72 3.93 -20.68
C TYR A 17 -14.33 5.22 -20.12
N PHE A 18 -14.44 5.30 -18.80
CA PHE A 18 -15.05 6.46 -18.12
C PHE A 18 -14.19 7.73 -18.10
N ILE A 19 -12.90 7.58 -18.41
CA ILE A 19 -11.87 8.61 -18.48
C ILE A 19 -10.94 8.21 -19.62
N THR A 20 -10.26 9.15 -20.28
CA THR A 20 -9.29 8.81 -21.33
C THR A 20 -7.91 8.47 -20.76
N ARG A 21 -7.08 7.75 -21.52
CA ARG A 21 -5.70 7.44 -21.12
C ARG A 21 -4.87 8.68 -20.81
N ASP A 22 -4.99 9.72 -21.63
CA ASP A 22 -4.22 10.97 -21.46
C ASP A 22 -4.69 11.75 -20.22
N GLU A 23 -5.99 11.74 -19.92
CA GLU A 23 -6.52 12.34 -18.69
C GLU A 23 -6.05 11.59 -17.44
N VAL A 24 -5.98 10.25 -17.46
CA VAL A 24 -5.43 9.48 -16.34
C VAL A 24 -3.96 9.84 -16.10
N ARG A 25 -3.15 9.95 -17.17
CA ARG A 25 -1.74 10.38 -17.05
C ARG A 25 -1.65 11.78 -16.46
N ARG A 26 -2.43 12.73 -16.97
CA ARG A 26 -2.50 14.10 -16.44
C ARG A 26 -2.87 14.11 -14.96
N LEU A 27 -3.84 13.29 -14.55
CA LEU A 27 -4.28 13.18 -13.17
C LEU A 27 -3.17 12.61 -12.27
N ILE A 28 -2.45 11.58 -12.72
CA ILE A 28 -1.28 11.04 -12.00
C ILE A 28 -0.23 12.13 -11.79
N HIS A 29 0.09 12.92 -12.81
CA HIS A 29 1.04 14.03 -12.67
C HIS A 29 0.56 15.08 -11.68
N GLN A 30 -0.74 15.45 -11.70
CA GLN A 30 -1.31 16.40 -10.74
C GLN A 30 -1.25 15.88 -9.30
N VAL A 31 -1.55 14.60 -9.10
CA VAL A 31 -1.50 13.97 -7.77
C VAL A 31 -0.06 13.83 -7.27
N ALA A 32 0.88 13.50 -8.16
CA ALA A 32 2.30 13.46 -7.83
C ALA A 32 2.86 14.84 -7.50
N ASP A 33 2.46 15.87 -8.25
CA ASP A 33 2.82 17.27 -7.96
C ASP A 33 2.25 17.72 -6.62
N ASN A 34 0.99 17.38 -6.33
CA ASN A 34 0.39 17.63 -5.02
C ASN A 34 1.20 16.96 -3.90
N LEU A 35 1.51 15.66 -4.04
CA LEU A 35 2.25 14.86 -3.06
C LEU A 35 3.59 15.48 -2.68
N ILE A 36 4.41 15.87 -3.66
CA ILE A 36 5.75 16.40 -3.41
C ILE A 36 5.75 17.83 -2.84
N HIS A 37 4.61 18.52 -2.90
CA HIS A 37 4.41 19.85 -2.34
C HIS A 37 3.51 19.86 -1.09
N ILE A 38 3.19 18.70 -0.52
CA ILE A 38 2.55 18.65 0.81
C ILE A 38 3.54 19.22 1.83
N GLU A 39 3.06 20.17 2.62
CA GLU A 39 3.83 20.83 3.68
C GLU A 39 2.97 20.98 4.93
N ASP A 40 3.57 20.77 6.10
CA ASP A 40 2.98 21.17 7.38
C ASP A 40 3.43 22.60 7.74
N LYS A 41 2.71 23.60 7.22
CA LYS A 41 3.05 25.02 7.44
C LYS A 41 2.83 25.49 8.88
N THR A 42 1.96 24.81 9.64
CA THR A 42 1.66 25.18 11.03
C THR A 42 2.59 24.48 12.02
N GLY A 43 3.23 23.38 11.58
CA GLY A 43 4.03 22.51 12.45
C GLY A 43 3.16 21.70 13.42
N GLU A 44 1.86 21.61 13.16
CA GLU A 44 0.87 20.92 13.99
C GLU A 44 1.10 19.41 14.05
N PHE A 45 1.68 18.85 12.98
CA PHE A 45 1.88 17.41 12.78
C PHE A 45 3.35 16.98 12.95
N LEU A 46 4.19 17.87 13.47
CA LEU A 46 5.57 17.54 13.84
C LEU A 46 5.57 16.56 15.01
N LEU A 47 6.17 15.39 14.81
CA LEU A 47 6.39 14.41 15.88
C LEU A 47 7.63 14.84 16.68
N ARG A 48 7.44 15.11 17.97
CA ARG A 48 8.52 15.52 18.89
C ARG A 48 8.84 14.38 19.84
N LEU A 49 10.11 14.02 19.93
CA LEU A 49 10.62 12.97 20.80
C LEU A 49 11.46 13.59 21.93
N ASP A 50 11.51 12.92 23.08
CA ASP A 50 12.22 13.40 24.28
C ASP A 50 13.75 13.33 24.17
N ASP A 51 14.27 12.64 23.15
CA ASP A 51 15.69 12.65 22.74
C ASP A 51 16.08 13.87 21.88
N GLY A 52 15.15 14.81 21.67
CA GLY A 52 15.37 16.05 20.93
C GLY A 52 15.09 15.97 19.43
N ARG A 53 14.74 14.80 18.89
CA ARG A 53 14.32 14.68 17.48
C ARG A 53 12.97 15.36 17.26
N VAL A 54 12.87 16.05 16.13
CA VAL A 54 11.63 16.61 15.60
C VAL A 54 11.48 16.09 14.17
N ILE A 55 10.45 15.31 13.94
CA ILE A 55 10.24 14.59 12.67
C ILE A 55 9.09 15.26 11.93
N ASP A 56 9.38 15.70 10.70
CA ASP A 56 8.36 16.11 9.75
C ASP A 56 7.74 14.86 9.10
N THR A 57 6.48 14.61 9.45
CA THR A 57 5.74 13.43 8.99
C THR A 57 4.92 13.69 7.72
N LYS A 58 4.87 14.94 7.24
CA LYS A 58 4.05 15.37 6.09
C LYS A 58 4.87 15.87 4.92
N GLY A 59 5.88 16.70 5.19
CA GLY A 59 6.69 17.31 4.15
C GLY A 59 7.47 16.29 3.35
N TRP A 60 7.57 16.49 2.03
CA TRP A 60 8.29 15.58 1.11
C TRP A 60 9.78 15.41 1.47
N ALA A 61 10.35 16.35 2.23
CA ALA A 61 11.70 16.25 2.75
C ALA A 61 11.87 15.25 3.91
N GLY A 62 10.78 14.70 4.43
CA GLY A 62 10.80 13.71 5.52
C GLY A 62 11.21 12.30 5.08
N TRP A 63 11.26 11.38 6.04
CA TRP A 63 11.47 9.95 5.83
C TRP A 63 10.48 9.15 6.67
N GLU A 64 9.38 8.75 6.04
CA GLU A 64 8.28 8.00 6.65
C GLU A 64 7.77 6.92 5.69
N TRP A 65 6.96 6.00 6.22
CA TRP A 65 6.27 4.99 5.42
C TRP A 65 5.43 5.60 4.28
N THR A 66 4.88 6.79 4.50
CA THR A 66 4.09 7.54 3.52
C THR A 66 4.90 7.88 2.27
N HIS A 67 6.17 8.26 2.45
CA HIS A 67 7.12 8.47 1.36
C HIS A 67 7.44 7.16 0.66
N GLY A 68 7.59 6.06 1.40
CA GLY A 68 7.83 4.74 0.81
C GLY A 68 6.72 4.31 -0.15
N ILE A 69 5.46 4.45 0.26
CA ILE A 69 4.30 4.18 -0.61
C ILE A 69 4.22 5.18 -1.76
N GLY A 70 4.50 6.46 -1.52
CA GLY A 70 4.53 7.50 -2.56
C GLY A 70 5.54 7.21 -3.66
N LEU A 71 6.78 6.95 -3.27
CA LEU A 71 7.87 6.54 -4.16
C LEU A 71 7.50 5.26 -4.91
N TYR A 72 6.87 4.30 -4.26
CA TYR A 72 6.46 3.05 -4.91
C TYR A 72 5.35 3.25 -5.94
N GLY A 73 4.37 4.10 -5.65
CA GLY A 73 3.33 4.51 -6.60
C GLY A 73 3.92 5.19 -7.84
N ILE A 74 4.77 6.20 -7.63
CA ILE A 74 5.46 6.91 -8.71
C ILE A 74 6.35 5.93 -9.50
N TYR A 75 7.01 5.00 -8.82
CA TYR A 75 7.81 3.95 -9.46
C TYR A 75 6.96 3.05 -10.36
N LYS A 76 5.76 2.64 -9.93
CA LYS A 76 4.85 1.85 -10.78
C LYS A 76 4.44 2.59 -12.05
N TYR A 77 4.19 3.90 -11.94
CA TYR A 77 3.91 4.74 -13.10
C TYR A 77 5.12 4.81 -14.05
N TYR A 78 6.30 5.11 -13.51
CA TYR A 78 7.56 5.13 -14.26
C TYR A 78 7.82 3.78 -14.95
N GLN A 79 7.73 2.65 -14.22
CA GLN A 79 7.96 1.31 -14.74
C GLN A 79 7.07 0.97 -15.95
N GLN A 80 5.85 1.51 -16.00
CA GLN A 80 4.93 1.28 -17.11
C GLN A 80 5.16 2.22 -18.31
N THR A 81 5.65 3.44 -18.07
CA THR A 81 5.60 4.54 -19.05
C THR A 81 6.95 5.08 -19.48
N ASN A 82 8.02 4.74 -18.74
CA ASN A 82 9.33 5.40 -18.81
C ASN A 82 9.25 6.93 -18.66
N ASP A 83 8.31 7.42 -17.85
CA ASP A 83 8.15 8.85 -17.63
C ASP A 83 9.37 9.45 -16.87
N PRO A 84 10.09 10.41 -17.49
CA PRO A 84 11.31 10.94 -16.89
C PRO A 84 11.06 11.87 -15.70
N GLN A 85 9.88 12.49 -15.59
CA GLN A 85 9.55 13.34 -14.45
C GLN A 85 9.28 12.47 -13.22
N ALA A 86 8.54 11.38 -13.39
CA ALA A 86 8.33 10.39 -12.33
C ALA A 86 9.66 9.79 -11.85
N LEU A 87 10.57 9.48 -12.77
CA LEU A 87 11.90 9.00 -12.43
C LEU A 87 12.72 10.03 -11.64
N ALA A 88 12.72 11.29 -12.08
CA ALA A 88 13.44 12.37 -11.41
C ALA A 88 12.96 12.56 -9.96
N ILE A 89 11.64 12.55 -9.71
CA ILE A 89 11.09 12.65 -8.35
C ILE A 89 11.67 11.58 -7.42
N ILE A 90 11.80 10.33 -7.89
CA ILE A 90 12.32 9.22 -7.10
C ILE A 90 13.81 9.39 -6.84
N ASP A 91 14.59 9.60 -7.89
CA ASP A 91 16.04 9.63 -7.81
C ASP A 91 16.52 10.88 -7.03
N ASP A 92 15.85 12.03 -7.18
CA ASP A 92 16.14 13.26 -6.43
C ASP A 92 15.84 13.10 -4.94
N TRP A 93 14.74 12.42 -4.58
CA TRP A 93 14.40 12.16 -3.18
C TRP A 93 15.48 11.30 -2.50
N PHE A 94 15.91 10.19 -3.12
CA PHE A 94 16.98 9.37 -2.56
C PHE A 94 18.32 10.10 -2.54
N ALA A 95 18.64 10.88 -3.59
CA ALA A 95 19.87 11.67 -3.63
C ALA A 95 19.94 12.69 -2.49
N ALA A 96 18.82 13.33 -2.14
CA ALA A 96 18.74 14.26 -1.02
C ALA A 96 18.80 13.53 0.33
N ARG A 97 17.95 12.53 0.55
CA ARG A 97 17.82 11.86 1.86
C ARG A 97 19.04 11.04 2.25
N LEU A 98 19.74 10.43 1.30
CA LEU A 98 20.96 9.66 1.59
C LEU A 98 22.19 10.54 1.87
N GLN A 99 22.08 11.87 1.77
CA GLN A 99 23.10 12.83 2.24
C GLN A 99 22.85 13.30 3.69
N GLU A 100 21.68 13.01 4.23
CA GLU A 100 21.29 13.35 5.60
C GLU A 100 21.57 12.17 6.54
N PRO A 101 21.65 12.39 7.87
CA PRO A 101 21.70 11.28 8.83
C PRO A 101 20.48 10.36 8.66
N MET A 102 20.73 9.06 8.49
CA MET A 102 19.67 8.08 8.31
C MET A 102 18.73 8.06 9.53
N PRO A 103 17.40 7.94 9.32
CA PRO A 103 16.46 7.76 10.42
C PRO A 103 16.73 6.47 11.19
N THR A 104 16.23 6.42 12.42
CA THR A 104 16.22 5.18 13.19
C THR A 104 15.37 4.13 12.47
N LYS A 105 15.88 2.90 12.41
CA LYS A 105 15.19 1.77 11.77
C LYS A 105 13.99 1.34 12.60
N ASN A 106 12.83 1.27 11.98
CA ASN A 106 11.58 0.82 12.54
C ASN A 106 10.68 0.28 11.41
N VAL A 107 9.50 -0.28 11.71
CA VAL A 107 8.63 -0.92 10.70
C VAL A 107 8.29 0.01 9.53
N ASN A 108 8.17 1.31 9.77
CA ASN A 108 7.74 2.32 8.81
C ASN A 108 8.90 2.82 7.94
N THR A 109 10.07 3.04 8.53
CA THR A 109 11.22 3.63 7.83
C THR A 109 11.90 2.67 6.85
N VAL A 110 11.57 1.37 6.92
CA VAL A 110 11.99 0.36 5.94
C VAL A 110 11.29 0.54 4.58
N CYS A 111 10.08 1.11 4.55
CA CYS A 111 9.21 1.11 3.36
C CYS A 111 9.88 1.69 2.09
N PRO A 112 10.60 2.83 2.12
CA PRO A 112 11.28 3.37 0.93
C PRO A 112 12.28 2.41 0.27
N PHE A 113 12.84 1.45 1.02
CA PHE A 113 13.82 0.51 0.48
C PHE A 113 13.22 -0.48 -0.53
N LEU A 114 11.89 -0.64 -0.58
CA LEU A 114 11.24 -1.38 -1.67
C LEU A 114 11.56 -0.72 -3.01
N THR A 115 11.34 0.59 -3.13
CA THR A 115 11.62 1.35 -4.35
C THR A 115 13.11 1.47 -4.62
N LEU A 116 13.94 1.70 -3.58
CA LEU A 116 15.39 1.75 -3.75
C LEU A 116 15.94 0.45 -4.32
N ALA A 117 15.41 -0.70 -3.90
CA ALA A 117 15.82 -2.00 -4.43
C ALA A 117 15.48 -2.16 -5.92
N PHE A 118 14.28 -1.74 -6.35
CA PHE A 118 13.95 -1.69 -7.78
C PHE A 118 14.88 -0.75 -8.57
N ARG A 119 15.17 0.44 -8.03
CA ARG A 119 16.09 1.38 -8.67
C ARG A 119 17.53 0.85 -8.75
N TYR A 120 18.01 0.15 -7.72
CA TYR A 120 19.31 -0.51 -7.74
C TYR A 120 19.37 -1.63 -8.77
N GLU A 121 18.29 -2.40 -8.96
CA GLU A 121 18.22 -3.44 -9.99
C GLU A 121 18.43 -2.87 -11.40
N GLU A 122 17.87 -1.70 -11.67
CA GLU A 122 17.93 -1.00 -12.97
C GLU A 122 19.27 -0.28 -13.19
N THR A 123 19.80 0.40 -12.17
CA THR A 123 20.96 1.29 -12.30
C THR A 123 22.29 0.64 -11.89
N ARG A 124 22.25 -0.36 -11.01
CA ARG A 124 23.41 -0.96 -10.33
C ARG A 124 24.29 0.06 -9.62
N ASN A 125 23.71 1.17 -9.16
CA ASN A 125 24.42 2.20 -8.41
C ASN A 125 24.99 1.61 -7.10
N GLN A 126 26.31 1.40 -7.06
CA GLN A 126 26.99 0.72 -5.96
C GLN A 126 26.89 1.47 -4.63
N SER A 127 26.63 2.78 -4.64
CA SER A 127 26.45 3.55 -3.40
C SER A 127 25.17 3.18 -2.63
N TRP A 128 24.20 2.52 -3.28
CA TRP A 128 22.95 2.12 -2.64
C TRP A 128 23.01 0.73 -1.97
N LEU A 129 23.95 -0.11 -2.39
CA LEU A 129 24.06 -1.49 -1.89
C LEU A 129 24.24 -1.57 -0.37
N PRO A 130 25.12 -0.77 0.28
CA PRO A 130 25.28 -0.83 1.74
C PRO A 130 24.00 -0.49 2.51
N TYR A 131 23.16 0.39 1.97
CA TYR A 131 21.88 0.72 2.60
C TYR A 131 20.89 -0.44 2.49
N LEU A 132 20.79 -1.07 1.32
CA LEU A 132 19.92 -2.24 1.12
C LEU A 132 20.32 -3.39 2.06
N GLU A 133 21.62 -3.68 2.18
CA GLU A 133 22.13 -4.73 3.07
C GLU A 133 21.88 -4.38 4.53
N ALA A 134 22.26 -3.19 4.99
CA ALA A 134 22.14 -2.80 6.40
C ALA A 134 20.69 -2.76 6.90
N TRP A 135 19.75 -2.37 6.04
CA TRP A 135 18.34 -2.32 6.40
C TRP A 135 17.67 -3.69 6.35
N ALA A 136 18.01 -4.54 5.37
CA ALA A 136 17.50 -5.92 5.33
C ALA A 136 18.05 -6.78 6.47
N GLU A 137 19.34 -6.67 6.80
CA GLU A 137 19.96 -7.36 7.95
C GLU A 137 19.28 -6.95 9.27
N TRP A 138 18.96 -5.66 9.44
CA TRP A 138 18.23 -5.22 10.62
C TRP A 138 16.84 -5.86 10.70
N VAL A 139 16.06 -5.88 9.61
CA VAL A 139 14.75 -6.54 9.61
C VAL A 139 14.88 -8.02 9.97
N MET A 140 15.93 -8.69 9.48
CA MET A 140 16.15 -10.13 9.73
C MET A 140 16.57 -10.45 11.15
N TYR A 141 17.51 -9.70 11.71
CA TYR A 141 18.26 -10.14 12.89
C TYR A 141 18.15 -9.22 14.11
N GLU A 142 17.71 -7.98 13.94
CA GLU A 142 17.68 -6.97 15.01
C GLU A 142 16.27 -6.45 15.31
N MET A 143 15.38 -6.40 14.31
CA MET A 143 14.00 -5.93 14.49
C MET A 143 13.29 -6.82 15.53
N PRO A 144 12.69 -6.23 16.59
CA PRO A 144 12.06 -6.99 17.66
C PRO A 144 11.04 -7.99 17.13
N ARG A 145 11.00 -9.16 17.77
CA ARG A 145 10.08 -10.24 17.43
C ARG A 145 9.07 -10.44 18.55
N THR A 146 7.81 -10.64 18.17
CA THR A 146 6.77 -11.10 19.09
C THR A 146 6.98 -12.58 19.43
N GLU A 147 6.15 -13.10 20.32
CA GLU A 147 5.94 -14.54 20.43
C GLU A 147 5.68 -15.15 19.06
N LYS A 148 6.15 -16.38 18.88
CA LYS A 148 6.12 -17.13 17.61
C LYS A 148 6.91 -16.48 16.47
N GLY A 149 7.72 -15.45 16.72
CA GLY A 149 8.66 -14.91 15.74
C GLY A 149 8.06 -13.93 14.74
N GLY A 150 6.87 -13.38 15.01
CA GLY A 150 6.29 -12.32 14.17
C GLY A 150 7.10 -11.02 14.28
N LEU A 151 7.20 -10.26 13.20
CA LEU A 151 7.80 -8.92 13.22
C LEU A 151 6.96 -7.98 14.10
N GLN A 152 7.51 -7.53 15.22
CA GLN A 152 6.82 -6.58 16.09
C GLN A 152 6.68 -5.23 15.39
N HIS A 153 5.51 -4.61 15.51
CA HIS A 153 5.21 -3.33 14.88
C HIS A 153 5.85 -2.13 15.61
N ILE A 154 7.18 -2.13 15.77
CA ILE A 154 7.91 -1.05 16.42
C ILE A 154 7.93 0.21 15.54
N VAL A 155 7.61 1.37 16.14
CA VAL A 155 7.58 2.69 15.47
C VAL A 155 8.49 3.68 16.22
N TYR A 156 8.54 4.94 15.77
CA TYR A 156 9.42 5.96 16.37
C TYR A 156 9.18 6.24 17.85
N ASN A 157 7.91 6.25 18.27
CA ASN A 157 7.49 6.71 19.60
C ASN A 157 6.85 5.60 20.44
N ASN A 158 6.82 4.36 19.94
CA ASN A 158 6.23 3.24 20.67
C ASN A 158 6.88 1.93 20.24
N GLU A 159 7.24 1.10 21.22
CA GLU A 159 7.71 -0.26 20.97
C GLU A 159 6.61 -1.16 20.41
N ASN A 160 5.36 -0.90 20.79
CA ASN A 160 4.20 -1.76 20.53
C ASN A 160 4.53 -3.21 20.92
N HIS A 161 4.96 -3.39 22.16
CA HIS A 161 5.44 -4.66 22.69
C HIS A 161 4.46 -5.79 22.40
N GLN A 162 4.94 -6.88 21.80
CA GLN A 162 4.15 -8.06 21.46
C GLN A 162 2.98 -7.82 20.47
N GLN A 163 3.04 -6.76 19.65
CA GLN A 163 1.96 -6.46 18.70
C GLN A 163 2.35 -6.74 17.24
N LEU A 164 1.39 -7.30 16.50
CA LEU A 164 1.42 -7.47 15.03
C LEU A 164 0.32 -6.61 14.42
N TRP A 165 0.66 -5.80 13.42
CA TRP A 165 -0.31 -4.93 12.73
C TRP A 165 -0.30 -5.22 11.23
N ASP A 166 -1.40 -4.91 10.56
CA ASP A 166 -1.65 -5.25 9.15
C ASP A 166 -0.62 -4.68 8.16
N ASP A 167 -0.19 -3.45 8.38
CA ASP A 167 0.66 -2.70 7.47
C ASP A 167 2.14 -3.17 7.51
N THR A 168 2.56 -3.91 8.54
CA THR A 168 3.90 -4.53 8.65
C THR A 168 4.30 -5.27 7.37
N LEU A 169 3.35 -5.97 6.74
CA LEU A 169 3.59 -6.73 5.51
C LEU A 169 3.99 -5.82 4.34
N MET A 170 3.32 -4.68 4.20
CA MET A 170 3.63 -3.70 3.16
C MET A 170 4.91 -2.93 3.47
N MET A 171 5.06 -2.47 4.72
CA MET A 171 6.09 -1.50 5.09
C MET A 171 7.48 -2.13 5.29
N SER A 172 7.56 -3.39 5.72
CA SER A 172 8.85 -4.05 6.03
C SER A 172 9.04 -5.38 5.31
N VAL A 173 7.99 -6.20 5.18
CA VAL A 173 8.12 -7.55 4.61
C VAL A 173 8.31 -7.52 3.09
N LEU A 174 7.60 -6.68 2.36
CA LEU A 174 7.82 -6.50 0.93
C LEU A 174 9.23 -5.98 0.59
N PRO A 175 9.75 -4.91 1.23
CA PRO A 175 11.15 -4.52 1.05
C PRO A 175 12.12 -5.67 1.31
N LEU A 176 11.96 -6.42 2.40
CA LEU A 176 12.82 -7.56 2.74
C LEU A 176 12.79 -8.63 1.62
N ALA A 177 11.60 -9.02 1.16
CA ALA A 177 11.44 -9.99 0.08
C ALA A 177 12.10 -9.51 -1.22
N LYS A 178 11.92 -8.23 -1.58
CA LYS A 178 12.51 -7.64 -2.79
C LYS A 178 14.03 -7.67 -2.71
N ILE A 179 14.60 -7.24 -1.59
CA ILE A 179 16.05 -7.22 -1.37
C ILE A 179 16.61 -8.65 -1.38
N GLY A 180 15.91 -9.59 -0.74
CA GLY A 180 16.26 -11.01 -0.75
C GLY A 180 16.37 -11.59 -2.16
N LYS A 181 15.34 -11.35 -3.00
CA LYS A 181 15.36 -11.75 -4.41
C LYS A 181 16.49 -11.07 -5.19
N LEU A 182 16.67 -9.77 -5.00
CA LEU A 182 17.64 -8.95 -5.73
C LEU A 182 19.10 -9.32 -5.43
N LEU A 183 19.40 -9.61 -4.17
CA LEU A 183 20.74 -9.92 -3.68
C LEU A 183 21.02 -11.42 -3.58
N ASN A 184 20.11 -12.27 -4.06
CA ASN A 184 20.19 -13.73 -3.96
C ASN A 184 20.36 -14.24 -2.52
N ARG A 185 19.60 -13.67 -1.58
CA ARG A 185 19.52 -14.09 -0.17
C ARG A 185 18.19 -14.80 0.10
N PRO A 186 18.08 -16.11 -0.19
CA PRO A 186 16.82 -16.84 -0.10
C PRO A 186 16.22 -16.85 1.31
N GLU A 187 17.04 -16.77 2.36
CA GLU A 187 16.61 -16.71 3.75
C GLU A 187 15.71 -15.49 4.05
N TYR A 188 15.92 -14.36 3.36
CA TYR A 188 15.04 -13.18 3.48
C TYR A 188 13.68 -13.44 2.87
N VAL A 189 13.62 -14.21 1.77
CA VAL A 189 12.38 -14.56 1.10
C VAL A 189 11.59 -15.58 1.93
N GLU A 190 12.27 -16.55 2.54
CA GLU A 190 11.63 -17.51 3.44
C GLU A 190 11.11 -16.85 4.72
N GLU A 191 11.85 -15.91 5.31
CA GLU A 191 11.34 -15.09 6.42
C GLU A 191 10.12 -14.29 5.97
N ALA A 192 10.15 -13.67 4.79
CA ALA A 192 8.98 -12.95 4.29
C ALA A 192 7.75 -13.86 4.14
N LYS A 193 7.91 -15.08 3.58
CA LYS A 193 6.83 -16.08 3.50
C LYS A 193 6.29 -16.42 4.89
N PHE A 194 7.18 -16.64 5.86
CA PHE A 194 6.79 -16.92 7.24
C PHE A 194 6.00 -15.76 7.87
N GLN A 195 6.41 -14.50 7.62
CA GLN A 195 5.71 -13.33 8.13
C GLN A 195 4.32 -13.19 7.52
N PHE A 196 4.15 -13.42 6.21
CA PHE A 196 2.81 -13.46 5.59
C PHE A 196 1.91 -14.50 6.26
N LEU A 197 2.39 -15.73 6.48
CA LEU A 197 1.61 -16.79 7.14
C LEU A 197 1.27 -16.44 8.60
N THR A 198 2.23 -15.88 9.33
CA THR A 198 2.04 -15.44 10.72
C THR A 198 1.01 -14.33 10.83
N HIS A 199 1.06 -13.32 9.95
CA HIS A 199 0.09 -12.24 9.97
C HIS A 199 -1.31 -12.72 9.58
N VAL A 200 -1.45 -13.63 8.60
CA VAL A 200 -2.73 -14.30 8.30
C VAL A 200 -3.27 -15.00 9.55
N GLN A 201 -2.43 -15.75 10.27
CA GLN A 201 -2.85 -16.51 11.44
C GLN A 201 -3.47 -15.64 12.53
N TYR A 202 -2.92 -14.45 12.77
CA TYR A 202 -3.30 -13.61 13.92
C TYR A 202 -4.25 -12.46 13.57
N LEU A 203 -4.30 -12.01 12.31
CA LEU A 203 -5.06 -10.83 11.92
C LEU A 203 -6.27 -11.15 11.03
N MET A 204 -6.26 -12.24 10.27
CA MET A 204 -7.40 -12.57 9.41
C MET A 204 -8.59 -13.08 10.22
N ASP A 205 -9.73 -12.41 10.08
CA ASP A 205 -11.00 -12.87 10.62
C ASP A 205 -11.63 -13.90 9.69
N ARG A 206 -11.58 -15.17 10.10
CA ARG A 206 -12.13 -16.30 9.34
C ARG A 206 -13.65 -16.24 9.17
N GLN A 207 -14.38 -15.45 9.96
CA GLN A 207 -15.84 -15.33 9.84
C GLN A 207 -16.23 -14.46 8.64
N SER A 208 -15.56 -13.32 8.47
CA SER A 208 -15.86 -12.36 7.41
C SER A 208 -14.97 -12.50 6.17
N GLY A 209 -13.74 -13.01 6.31
CA GLY A 209 -12.70 -12.94 5.28
C GLY A 209 -11.92 -11.62 5.28
N LEU A 210 -12.30 -10.66 6.12
CA LEU A 210 -11.59 -9.41 6.35
C LEU A 210 -10.52 -9.58 7.44
N TRP A 211 -9.80 -8.51 7.74
CA TRP A 211 -8.70 -8.50 8.69
C TRP A 211 -8.97 -7.52 9.83
N PHE A 212 -8.56 -7.89 11.04
CA PHE A 212 -8.44 -6.96 12.15
C PHE A 212 -7.16 -6.14 12.01
N HIS A 213 -7.22 -4.88 12.46
CA HIS A 213 -6.07 -3.97 12.39
C HIS A 213 -4.82 -4.50 13.10
N GLY A 214 -4.99 -5.14 14.27
CA GLY A 214 -3.87 -5.64 15.05
C GLY A 214 -4.17 -6.84 15.93
N TRP A 215 -3.10 -7.42 16.45
CA TRP A 215 -3.05 -8.51 17.42
C TRP A 215 -2.04 -8.17 18.51
N THR A 216 -2.34 -8.55 19.74
CA THR A 216 -1.37 -8.55 20.84
C THR A 216 -1.27 -9.94 21.48
N PHE A 217 -0.05 -10.39 21.75
CA PHE A 217 0.16 -11.60 22.58
C PHE A 217 -0.03 -11.32 24.08
N GLU A 218 -0.01 -10.05 24.49
CA GLU A 218 -0.44 -9.66 25.82
C GLU A 218 -1.97 -9.75 25.90
N GLY A 219 -2.47 -10.80 26.55
CA GLY A 219 -3.91 -11.05 26.65
C GLY A 219 -4.52 -11.75 25.42
N ASN A 220 -3.73 -12.00 24.36
CA ASN A 220 -4.12 -12.78 23.18
C ASN A 220 -5.45 -12.32 22.54
N HIS A 221 -5.50 -11.06 22.11
CA HIS A 221 -6.71 -10.48 21.51
C HIS A 221 -6.40 -9.51 20.36
N ASN A 222 -7.43 -9.20 19.55
CA ASN A 222 -7.35 -8.29 18.39
C ASN A 222 -7.82 -6.86 18.71
N PHE A 223 -7.45 -6.31 19.87
CA PHE A 223 -7.89 -4.98 20.32
C PHE A 223 -9.41 -4.76 20.16
N ALA A 224 -9.81 -3.69 19.46
CA ALA A 224 -11.20 -3.36 19.15
C ALA A 224 -11.90 -4.33 18.18
N GLN A 225 -11.19 -5.33 17.63
CA GLN A 225 -11.67 -6.18 16.54
C GLN A 225 -12.14 -5.36 15.33
N ALA A 226 -11.44 -4.26 15.04
CA ALA A 226 -11.79 -3.33 13.98
C ALA A 226 -11.39 -3.88 12.61
N ARG A 227 -12.39 -4.07 11.73
CA ARG A 227 -12.20 -4.38 10.30
C ARG A 227 -11.97 -3.09 9.52
N TRP A 228 -10.87 -2.42 9.86
CA TRP A 228 -10.55 -1.09 9.38
C TRP A 228 -10.09 -1.10 7.91
N ALA A 229 -10.63 -0.19 7.11
CA ALA A 229 -10.52 -0.22 5.66
C ALA A 229 -9.10 0.01 5.15
N ARG A 230 -8.41 1.07 5.59
CA ARG A 230 -7.04 1.33 5.10
C ARG A 230 -6.08 0.22 5.53
N GLY A 231 -6.24 -0.28 6.74
CA GLY A 231 -5.56 -1.47 7.23
C GLY A 231 -5.73 -2.69 6.31
N ASN A 232 -6.99 -3.04 6.03
CA ASN A 232 -7.34 -4.11 5.08
C ASN A 232 -6.75 -3.87 3.68
N SER A 233 -6.70 -2.63 3.22
CA SER A 233 -6.19 -2.28 1.90
C SER A 233 -4.70 -2.60 1.74
N TRP A 234 -3.91 -2.56 2.82
CA TRP A 234 -2.48 -2.94 2.77
C TRP A 234 -2.30 -4.39 2.37
N LEU A 235 -3.17 -5.30 2.82
CA LEU A 235 -3.12 -6.72 2.45
C LEU A 235 -3.53 -6.91 1.00
N THR A 236 -4.56 -6.18 0.55
CA THR A 236 -5.04 -6.22 -0.83
C THR A 236 -3.99 -5.71 -1.81
N VAL A 237 -3.14 -4.75 -1.40
CA VAL A 237 -1.96 -4.29 -2.14
C VAL A 237 -0.80 -5.30 -2.04
N ALA A 238 -0.44 -5.72 -0.83
CA ALA A 238 0.79 -6.43 -0.57
C ALA A 238 0.79 -7.88 -1.06
N ILE A 239 -0.33 -8.60 -0.98
CA ILE A 239 -0.39 -10.01 -1.39
C ILE A 239 -0.14 -10.17 -2.91
N PRO A 240 -0.84 -9.46 -3.82
CA PRO A 240 -0.54 -9.54 -5.26
C PRO A 240 0.90 -9.13 -5.60
N ASP A 241 1.44 -8.13 -4.91
CA ASP A 241 2.79 -7.61 -5.13
C ASP A 241 3.85 -8.60 -4.70
N PHE A 242 3.68 -9.21 -3.53
CA PHE A 242 4.52 -10.29 -3.05
C PHE A 242 4.55 -11.45 -4.04
N LEU A 243 3.37 -11.96 -4.42
CA LEU A 243 3.23 -13.09 -5.33
C LEU A 243 3.90 -12.85 -6.69
N GLU A 244 3.76 -11.64 -7.24
CA GLU A 244 4.42 -11.25 -8.50
C GLU A 244 5.93 -11.16 -8.35
N MET A 245 6.41 -10.63 -7.22
CA MET A 245 7.82 -10.35 -6.98
C MET A 245 8.64 -11.61 -6.67
N VAL A 246 8.10 -12.51 -5.84
CA VAL A 246 8.82 -13.74 -5.49
C VAL A 246 8.75 -14.81 -6.58
N ASP A 247 7.72 -14.73 -7.44
CA ASP A 247 7.47 -15.61 -8.59
C ASP A 247 7.53 -17.10 -8.23
N LEU A 248 6.77 -17.48 -7.20
CA LEU A 248 6.68 -18.86 -6.75
C LEU A 248 5.98 -19.73 -7.81
N PRO A 249 6.34 -21.03 -7.95
CA PRO A 249 5.68 -21.96 -8.85
C PRO A 249 4.18 -22.06 -8.61
N GLU A 250 3.39 -22.33 -9.65
CA GLU A 250 1.92 -22.31 -9.59
C GLU A 250 1.34 -23.19 -8.46
N HIS A 251 1.98 -24.34 -8.21
CA HIS A 251 1.57 -25.31 -7.20
C HIS A 251 2.27 -25.16 -5.84
N ASP A 252 3.09 -24.13 -5.64
CA ASP A 252 3.67 -23.81 -4.33
C ASP A 252 2.55 -23.58 -3.29
N ALA A 253 2.70 -24.17 -2.11
CA ALA A 253 1.68 -24.13 -1.08
C ALA A 253 1.45 -22.71 -0.54
N THR A 254 2.51 -21.93 -0.37
CA THR A 254 2.44 -20.53 0.10
C THR A 254 1.71 -19.70 -0.95
N ARG A 255 2.08 -19.84 -2.23
CA ARG A 255 1.40 -19.16 -3.34
C ARG A 255 -0.11 -19.44 -3.33
N ARG A 256 -0.48 -20.72 -3.31
CA ARG A 256 -1.89 -21.14 -3.35
C ARG A 256 -2.67 -20.65 -2.14
N PHE A 257 -2.08 -20.73 -0.95
CA PHE A 257 -2.72 -20.28 0.28
C PHE A 257 -2.94 -18.76 0.28
N LEU A 258 -1.93 -17.97 -0.09
CA LEU A 258 -2.08 -16.51 -0.16
C LEU A 258 -3.09 -16.06 -1.21
N ILE A 259 -3.22 -16.78 -2.33
CA ILE A 259 -4.29 -16.53 -3.31
C ILE A 259 -5.68 -16.77 -2.69
N GLN A 260 -5.86 -17.86 -1.91
CA GLN A 260 -7.15 -18.12 -1.23
C GLN A 260 -7.48 -17.04 -0.20
N VAL A 261 -6.48 -16.60 0.57
CA VAL A 261 -6.61 -15.50 1.53
C VAL A 261 -7.04 -14.22 0.83
N LEU A 262 -6.37 -13.85 -0.25
CA LEU A 262 -6.69 -12.68 -1.06
C LEU A 262 -8.10 -12.78 -1.66
N GLU A 263 -8.47 -13.93 -2.24
CA GLU A 263 -9.80 -14.13 -2.81
C GLU A 263 -10.90 -14.04 -1.75
N SER A 264 -10.65 -14.54 -0.53
CA SER A 264 -11.60 -14.42 0.59
C SER A 264 -11.83 -12.97 0.98
N GLN A 265 -10.77 -12.16 1.06
CA GLN A 265 -10.88 -10.72 1.34
C GLN A 265 -11.61 -9.99 0.21
N ILE A 266 -11.26 -10.26 -1.05
CA ILE A 266 -11.89 -9.63 -2.22
C ILE A 266 -13.38 -9.98 -2.31
N ALA A 267 -13.75 -11.22 -2.01
CA ALA A 267 -15.16 -11.65 -1.95
C ALA A 267 -15.92 -10.92 -0.83
N ALA A 268 -15.30 -10.71 0.33
CA ALA A 268 -15.89 -9.94 1.42
C ALA A 268 -16.07 -8.46 1.03
N LEU A 269 -15.04 -7.83 0.45
CA LEU A 269 -15.08 -6.45 -0.01
C LEU A 269 -16.21 -6.21 -1.02
N GLN A 270 -16.51 -7.18 -1.88
CA GLN A 270 -17.63 -7.10 -2.82
C GLN A 270 -18.99 -6.93 -2.14
N GLN A 271 -19.17 -7.47 -0.93
CA GLN A 271 -20.42 -7.33 -0.17
C GLN A 271 -20.56 -5.95 0.48
N TYR A 272 -19.45 -5.27 0.75
CA TYR A 272 -19.40 -4.03 1.51
C TYR A 272 -19.09 -2.77 0.66
N GLN A 273 -18.95 -2.91 -0.67
CA GLN A 273 -18.71 -1.75 -1.54
C GLN A 273 -19.95 -0.86 -1.59
N ASP A 274 -19.79 0.42 -1.24
CA ASP A 274 -20.86 1.41 -1.33
C ASP A 274 -21.27 1.67 -2.80
N ALA A 275 -22.47 2.21 -3.00
CA ALA A 275 -22.97 2.59 -4.32
C ALA A 275 -22.03 3.55 -5.05
N SER A 276 -21.34 4.46 -4.33
CA SER A 276 -20.34 5.37 -4.87
C SER A 276 -19.09 4.68 -5.45
N GLY A 277 -18.84 3.43 -5.06
CA GLY A 277 -17.63 2.67 -5.38
C GLY A 277 -16.56 2.71 -4.27
N LEU A 278 -16.73 3.55 -3.25
CA LEU A 278 -15.87 3.60 -2.06
C LEU A 278 -16.23 2.50 -1.05
N TRP A 279 -15.42 2.38 0.00
CA TRP A 279 -15.72 1.62 1.21
C TRP A 279 -15.79 2.52 2.44
N HIS A 280 -16.56 2.08 3.42
CA HIS A 280 -16.63 2.66 4.75
C HIS A 280 -15.34 2.40 5.53
N THR A 281 -14.92 3.34 6.40
CA THR A 281 -13.67 3.23 7.18
C THR A 281 -13.66 2.02 8.10
N LEU A 282 -14.82 1.64 8.66
CA LEU A 282 -15.07 0.32 9.21
C LEU A 282 -15.90 -0.44 8.18
N LEU A 283 -15.30 -1.47 7.57
CA LEU A 283 -15.84 -2.12 6.37
C LEU A 283 -17.25 -2.70 6.59
N ASP A 284 -17.52 -3.18 7.79
CA ASP A 284 -18.78 -3.81 8.21
C ASP A 284 -19.73 -2.84 8.93
N ASP A 285 -19.43 -1.54 8.97
CA ASP A 285 -20.30 -0.50 9.54
C ASP A 285 -20.66 0.57 8.50
N PRO A 286 -21.86 0.48 7.88
CA PRO A 286 -22.31 1.44 6.88
C PRO A 286 -22.62 2.84 7.45
N ASN A 287 -22.58 3.02 8.78
CA ASN A 287 -22.76 4.34 9.39
C ASN A 287 -21.42 5.08 9.56
N SER A 288 -20.28 4.39 9.41
CA SER A 288 -18.97 5.03 9.43
C SER A 288 -18.72 5.80 8.13
N TYR A 289 -17.81 6.77 8.09
CA TYR A 289 -17.60 7.58 6.88
C TYR A 289 -16.95 6.77 5.74
N LEU A 290 -17.17 7.17 4.49
CA LEU A 290 -16.48 6.61 3.32
C LEU A 290 -15.03 7.11 3.25
N GLU A 291 -14.10 6.21 2.95
CA GLU A 291 -12.67 6.48 3.01
C GLU A 291 -11.98 6.19 1.65
N ALA A 292 -11.43 7.24 1.04
CA ALA A 292 -10.92 7.19 -0.33
C ALA A 292 -9.53 6.56 -0.46
N SER A 293 -8.67 6.66 0.55
CA SER A 293 -7.30 6.11 0.48
C SER A 293 -7.30 4.58 0.52
N ALA A 294 -8.12 4.00 1.40
CA ALA A 294 -8.42 2.58 1.47
C ALA A 294 -9.03 2.09 0.16
N THR A 295 -10.00 2.84 -0.38
CA THR A 295 -10.62 2.55 -1.68
C THR A 295 -9.58 2.50 -2.80
N ALA A 296 -8.61 3.42 -2.83
CA ALA A 296 -7.53 3.40 -3.81
C ALA A 296 -6.61 2.18 -3.65
N GLY A 297 -6.28 1.79 -2.41
CA GLY A 297 -5.55 0.55 -2.13
C GLY A 297 -6.30 -0.71 -2.59
N PHE A 298 -7.60 -0.80 -2.30
CA PHE A 298 -8.45 -1.89 -2.77
C PHE A 298 -8.52 -1.93 -4.29
N ALA A 299 -8.75 -0.80 -4.95
CA ALA A 299 -8.81 -0.69 -6.39
C ALA A 299 -7.53 -1.21 -7.04
N TYR A 300 -6.36 -0.75 -6.57
CA TYR A 300 -5.05 -1.23 -7.02
C TYR A 300 -4.95 -2.75 -6.91
N GLY A 301 -5.15 -3.28 -5.69
CA GLY A 301 -4.95 -4.68 -5.40
C GLY A 301 -5.90 -5.60 -6.16
N ILE A 302 -7.17 -5.24 -6.26
CA ILE A 302 -8.19 -6.00 -7.00
C ILE A 302 -7.89 -6.00 -8.50
N MET A 303 -7.63 -4.82 -9.11
CA MET A 303 -7.30 -4.75 -10.54
C MET A 303 -6.05 -5.55 -10.87
N LYS A 304 -5.02 -5.46 -10.02
CA LYS A 304 -3.80 -6.23 -10.15
C LYS A 304 -4.04 -7.73 -10.01
N ALA A 305 -4.80 -8.17 -9.00
CA ALA A 305 -5.11 -9.58 -8.78
C ALA A 305 -5.87 -10.18 -9.98
N VAL A 306 -6.79 -9.44 -10.59
CA VAL A 306 -7.49 -9.83 -11.81
C VAL A 306 -6.52 -9.90 -13.00
N ARG A 307 -5.70 -8.86 -13.23
CA ARG A 307 -4.71 -8.83 -14.32
C ARG A 307 -3.74 -10.00 -14.24
N LYS A 308 -3.25 -10.31 -13.04
CA LYS A 308 -2.33 -11.42 -12.76
C LYS A 308 -3.02 -12.78 -12.73
N ARG A 309 -4.35 -12.83 -12.88
CA ARG A 309 -5.18 -14.04 -12.82
C ARG A 309 -5.02 -14.81 -11.51
N TYR A 310 -4.75 -14.08 -10.42
CA TYR A 310 -4.80 -14.64 -9.07
C TYR A 310 -6.24 -14.86 -8.63
N VAL A 311 -7.14 -13.96 -9.03
CA VAL A 311 -8.59 -14.08 -8.80
C VAL A 311 -9.37 -14.01 -10.11
N GLY A 312 -10.64 -14.43 -10.06
CA GLY A 312 -11.49 -14.49 -11.24
C GLY A 312 -11.91 -13.12 -11.77
N LYS A 313 -12.27 -13.08 -13.08
CA LYS A 313 -12.64 -11.84 -13.79
C LYS A 313 -13.92 -11.19 -13.28
N GLN A 314 -14.75 -11.91 -12.51
CA GLN A 314 -15.97 -11.36 -11.90
C GLN A 314 -15.70 -10.16 -10.97
N TYR A 315 -14.47 -10.01 -10.45
CA TYR A 315 -14.09 -8.89 -9.60
C TYR A 315 -13.62 -7.66 -10.38
N ALA A 316 -13.51 -7.73 -11.71
CA ALA A 316 -13.00 -6.63 -12.53
C ALA A 316 -13.84 -5.37 -12.38
N GLU A 317 -15.18 -5.49 -12.47
CA GLU A 317 -16.09 -4.35 -12.36
C GLU A 317 -15.99 -3.66 -11.00
N MET A 318 -15.82 -4.41 -9.91
CA MET A 318 -15.64 -3.86 -8.57
C MET A 318 -14.40 -2.97 -8.48
N GLY A 319 -13.26 -3.44 -9.00
CA GLY A 319 -12.02 -2.65 -9.05
C GLY A 319 -12.16 -1.40 -9.93
N LEU A 320 -12.88 -1.50 -11.05
CA LEU A 320 -13.15 -0.37 -11.94
C LEU A 320 -14.07 0.68 -11.30
N ARG A 321 -15.13 0.26 -10.62
CA ARG A 321 -16.02 1.15 -9.85
C ARG A 321 -15.26 1.88 -8.73
N ALA A 322 -14.34 1.18 -8.07
CA ALA A 322 -13.48 1.77 -7.06
C ALA A 322 -12.55 2.84 -7.67
N ALA A 323 -11.89 2.54 -8.79
CA ALA A 323 -11.05 3.52 -9.50
C ALA A 323 -11.86 4.75 -9.97
N GLN A 324 -13.10 4.56 -10.44
CA GLN A 324 -14.02 5.66 -10.74
C GLN A 324 -14.32 6.53 -9.51
N GLY A 325 -14.60 5.88 -8.37
CA GLY A 325 -14.80 6.57 -7.09
C GLY A 325 -13.59 7.39 -6.67
N VAL A 326 -12.38 6.84 -6.81
CA VAL A 326 -11.11 7.55 -6.53
C VAL A 326 -10.96 8.77 -7.42
N VAL A 327 -11.16 8.64 -8.74
CA VAL A 327 -11.07 9.77 -9.69
C VAL A 327 -12.03 10.89 -9.32
N ARG A 328 -13.25 10.58 -8.87
CA ARG A 328 -14.23 11.60 -8.44
C ARG A 328 -13.84 12.35 -7.17
N HIS A 329 -12.93 11.80 -6.37
CA HIS A 329 -12.48 12.41 -5.11
C HIS A 329 -11.11 13.08 -5.24
N ILE A 330 -10.50 13.10 -6.43
CA ILE A 330 -9.33 13.93 -6.69
C ILE A 330 -9.80 15.31 -7.11
N ASN A 331 -9.48 16.34 -6.33
CA ASN A 331 -9.87 17.71 -6.61
C ASN A 331 -8.96 18.37 -7.68
N ASP A 332 -9.27 19.61 -8.06
CA ASP A 332 -8.53 20.35 -9.09
C ASP A 332 -7.06 20.63 -8.73
N GLN A 333 -6.71 20.55 -7.43
CA GLN A 333 -5.34 20.71 -6.92
C GLN A 333 -4.56 19.39 -6.90
N GLY A 334 -5.16 18.27 -7.35
CA GLY A 334 -4.54 16.95 -7.31
C GLY A 334 -4.57 16.29 -5.93
N GLU A 335 -5.33 16.82 -4.98
CA GLU A 335 -5.50 16.20 -3.66
C GLU A 335 -6.58 15.12 -3.71
N LEU A 336 -6.27 13.94 -3.16
CA LEU A 336 -7.29 12.94 -2.85
C LEU A 336 -8.03 13.37 -1.59
N THR A 337 -9.30 13.75 -1.74
CA THR A 337 -10.21 14.11 -0.65
C THR A 337 -10.83 12.86 0.01
N GLN A 338 -11.58 13.03 1.11
CA GLN A 338 -12.15 11.90 1.89
C GLN A 338 -11.08 10.92 2.41
N VAL A 339 -9.90 11.44 2.75
CA VAL A 339 -8.79 10.67 3.33
C VAL A 339 -8.78 10.90 4.84
N SER A 340 -8.78 9.82 5.61
CA SER A 340 -8.68 9.89 7.07
C SER A 340 -7.24 10.11 7.51
N PHE A 341 -7.03 10.77 8.66
CA PHE A 341 -5.72 11.05 9.25
C PHE A 341 -4.98 9.78 9.70
N GLY A 342 -3.71 9.92 10.10
CA GLY A 342 -2.89 8.81 10.60
C GLY A 342 -3.60 8.09 11.76
N THR A 343 -3.74 6.78 11.65
CA THR A 343 -4.57 5.97 12.56
C THR A 343 -3.69 4.94 13.24
N ALA A 344 -3.48 5.10 14.54
CA ALA A 344 -2.81 4.10 15.38
C ALA A 344 -3.80 2.99 15.79
N MET A 345 -3.35 2.04 16.62
CA MET A 345 -4.24 1.01 17.16
C MET A 345 -5.31 1.61 18.08
N GLY A 346 -6.58 1.44 17.70
CA GLY A 346 -7.73 1.85 18.50
C GLY A 346 -8.13 0.81 19.54
N ASN A 347 -8.58 1.27 20.72
CA ASN A 347 -9.07 0.43 21.80
C ASN A 347 -10.56 0.07 21.65
N ASP A 348 -11.32 0.85 20.88
CA ASP A 348 -12.72 0.62 20.54
C ASP A 348 -13.00 1.01 19.08
N LEU A 349 -14.24 0.80 18.63
CA LEU A 349 -14.65 1.12 17.25
C LEU A 349 -14.92 2.61 17.05
N ASP A 350 -15.29 3.35 18.10
CA ASP A 350 -15.58 4.79 17.99
C ASP A 350 -14.31 5.57 17.65
N PHE A 351 -13.16 5.14 18.18
CA PHE A 351 -11.84 5.64 17.76
C PHE A 351 -11.68 5.70 16.23
N TYR A 352 -12.09 4.65 15.50
CA TYR A 352 -11.97 4.60 14.04
C TYR A 352 -13.02 5.47 13.34
N ARG A 353 -14.23 5.58 13.92
CA ARG A 353 -15.33 6.43 13.41
C ARG A 353 -15.01 7.91 13.51
N GLU A 354 -14.21 8.30 14.49
CA GLU A 354 -13.94 9.70 14.83
C GLU A 354 -12.63 10.25 14.23
N ILE A 355 -11.84 9.44 13.51
CA ILE A 355 -10.61 9.91 12.87
C ILE A 355 -10.92 11.07 11.90
N PRO A 356 -10.28 12.23 12.06
CA PRO A 356 -10.50 13.38 11.18
C PRO A 356 -10.16 13.08 9.72
N LEU A 357 -10.89 13.72 8.81
CA LEU A 357 -10.57 13.71 7.38
C LEU A 357 -9.67 14.90 7.02
N THR A 358 -8.52 14.63 6.40
CA THR A 358 -7.56 15.66 5.97
C THR A 358 -6.66 15.11 4.86
N SER A 359 -6.12 16.00 4.02
CA SER A 359 -5.06 15.65 3.09
C SER A 359 -3.88 14.99 3.82
N MET A 360 -3.42 13.86 3.29
CA MET A 360 -2.33 13.07 3.84
C MET A 360 -1.52 12.43 2.71
N PRO A 361 -0.17 12.44 2.76
CA PRO A 361 0.67 11.94 1.66
C PRO A 361 0.34 10.52 1.17
N TYR A 362 -0.10 9.62 2.06
CA TYR A 362 -0.51 8.28 1.65
C TYR A 362 -1.79 8.24 0.82
N GLY A 363 -2.67 9.23 0.94
CA GLY A 363 -3.85 9.38 0.09
C GLY A 363 -3.44 9.58 -1.38
N GLN A 364 -2.57 10.56 -1.63
CA GLN A 364 -1.99 10.79 -2.96
C GLN A 364 -1.21 9.56 -3.44
N ALA A 365 -0.41 8.94 -2.57
CA ALA A 365 0.36 7.76 -2.94
C ALA A 365 -0.51 6.57 -3.40
N MET A 366 -1.58 6.27 -2.66
CA MET A 366 -2.53 5.21 -3.01
C MET A 366 -3.31 5.55 -4.29
N ALA A 367 -3.67 6.82 -4.50
CA ALA A 367 -4.28 7.26 -5.75
C ALA A 367 -3.33 7.04 -6.95
N ILE A 368 -2.05 7.38 -6.83
CA ILE A 368 -1.05 7.14 -7.88
C ILE A 368 -0.95 5.64 -8.18
N LEU A 369 -0.88 4.77 -7.16
CA LEU A 369 -0.88 3.31 -7.34
C LEU A 369 -2.13 2.85 -8.11
N CYS A 370 -3.32 3.23 -7.64
CA CYS A 370 -4.60 2.89 -8.27
C CYS A 370 -4.64 3.30 -9.74
N LEU A 371 -4.33 4.57 -10.04
CA LEU A 371 -4.38 5.11 -11.40
C LEU A 371 -3.32 4.49 -12.31
N SER A 372 -2.13 4.18 -11.79
CA SER A 372 -1.07 3.49 -12.52
C SER A 372 -1.50 2.08 -12.91
N GLU A 373 -2.13 1.34 -11.99
CA GLU A 373 -2.67 0.02 -12.33
C GLU A 373 -3.84 0.14 -13.31
N TYR A 374 -4.73 1.13 -13.15
CA TYR A 374 -5.82 1.40 -14.10
C TYR A 374 -5.30 1.72 -15.50
N LEU A 375 -4.15 2.39 -15.69
CA LEU A 375 -3.58 2.64 -17.01
C LEU A 375 -3.31 1.36 -17.82
N ARG A 376 -3.20 0.19 -17.17
CA ARG A 376 -3.04 -1.10 -17.86
C ARG A 376 -4.27 -1.51 -18.65
N VAL A 377 -5.46 -0.96 -18.38
CA VAL A 377 -6.70 -1.33 -19.11
C VAL A 377 -6.72 -0.83 -20.56
N TYR A 378 -5.82 0.09 -20.93
CA TYR A 378 -5.69 0.62 -22.30
C TYR A 378 -4.68 -0.14 -23.18
N LEU A 379 -4.07 -1.21 -22.65
CA LEU A 379 -3.15 -2.09 -23.37
C LEU A 379 -3.92 -3.29 -23.93
#